data_AF-A0A840CJB3-F1
#
_entry.id   AF-A0A840CJB3-F1
#
_cell.length_a   1.000
_cell.length_b   1.000
_cell.length_c   1.000
_cell.angle_alpha   90.00
_cell.angle_beta   90.00
_cell.angle_gamma   90.00
#
_symmetry.space_group_name_H-M   'P 1'
#
loop_
_entity.id
_entity.type
_entity.pdbx_description
1 polymer ?
#
loop_
_entity_poly.entity_id
_entity_poly.type
_entity_poly.pdbx_seq_one_letter_code
_entity_poly.pdbx_strand_id
1 'polypeptide(L)'
;MLPRDAYAISGTLRRHRDSAAAAGFAGAEADPAWNEFDYLDIIAVAHPGLGNMPALRAHLAHEPAPMQAFQALYEEAVARWMEADGNSYRESRRDFVTRVEGALERASGKGDAVVFTSGGVISALVAGLLDLTPAAARRIDRVLVNAGITTITTGRRGPQLLALNAQTHLQEDGFVTFR
;
A
#
# COMPACT_ATOMS: atom_id res chain seq x y z
N MET A 1 10.21 -18.62 -4.86
CA MET A 1 11.36 -18.74 -3.94
C MET A 1 12.00 -17.36 -3.83
N LEU A 2 12.06 -16.78 -2.63
CA LEU A 2 12.70 -15.47 -2.42
C LEU A 2 14.22 -15.60 -2.66
N PRO A 3 14.91 -14.54 -3.14
CA PRO A 3 16.35 -14.61 -3.37
C PRO A 3 17.09 -14.88 -2.06
N ARG A 4 18.05 -15.83 -2.06
CA ARG A 4 18.72 -16.31 -0.83
C ARG A 4 19.58 -15.24 -0.14
N ASP A 5 20.05 -14.24 -0.89
CA ASP A 5 20.92 -13.15 -0.41
C ASP A 5 20.21 -11.79 -0.43
N ALA A 6 18.88 -11.75 -0.59
CA ALA A 6 18.15 -10.49 -0.58
C ALA A 6 18.12 -9.89 0.83
N TYR A 7 18.37 -8.59 0.92
CA TYR A 7 18.12 -7.86 2.15
C TYR A 7 16.63 -7.51 2.24
N ALA A 8 16.12 -7.35 3.45
CA ALA A 8 14.70 -7.09 3.69
C ALA A 8 14.46 -5.66 4.17
N ILE A 9 13.38 -5.06 3.66
CA ILE A 9 12.87 -3.76 4.07
C ILE A 9 11.41 -3.93 4.49
N SER A 10 10.96 -3.19 5.49
CA SER A 10 9.55 -3.08 5.84
C SER A 10 9.14 -1.62 5.99
N GLY A 11 7.87 -1.32 5.72
CA GLY A 11 7.29 -0.08 6.24
C GLY A 11 7.30 -0.06 7.77
N THR A 12 7.16 1.13 8.36
CA THR A 12 7.13 1.31 9.82
C THR A 12 5.77 1.08 10.43
N LEU A 13 4.76 0.65 9.65
CA LEU A 13 3.47 0.25 10.21
C LEU A 13 3.57 -1.12 10.86
N ARG A 14 2.83 -1.33 11.97
CA ARG A 14 2.87 -2.59 12.73
C ARG A 14 2.66 -3.81 11.84
N ARG A 15 1.62 -3.77 10.98
CA ARG A 15 1.31 -4.85 10.02
C ARG A 15 2.45 -5.20 9.06
N HIS A 16 3.31 -4.23 8.70
CA HIS A 16 4.44 -4.49 7.80
C HIS A 16 5.55 -5.25 8.50
N ARG A 17 5.90 -4.82 9.72
CA ARG A 17 6.88 -5.51 10.55
C ARG A 17 6.41 -6.90 10.97
N ASP A 18 5.13 -7.02 11.33
CA ASP A 18 4.54 -8.31 11.70
C ASP A 18 4.60 -9.30 10.52
N SER A 19 4.24 -8.85 9.30
CA SER A 19 4.38 -9.66 8.08
C SER A 19 5.83 -10.01 7.77
N ALA A 20 6.77 -9.08 7.93
CA ALA A 20 8.20 -9.34 7.75
C ALA A 20 8.69 -10.42 8.72
N ALA A 21 8.37 -10.29 10.01
CA ALA A 21 8.73 -11.26 11.03
C ALA A 21 8.12 -12.65 10.76
N ALA A 22 6.82 -12.71 10.42
CA ALA A 22 6.14 -13.96 10.09
C ALA A 22 6.74 -14.67 8.86
N ALA A 23 7.28 -13.91 7.91
CA ALA A 23 7.98 -14.44 6.74
C ALA A 23 9.45 -14.80 7.00
N GLY A 24 9.95 -14.68 8.25
CA GLY A 24 11.33 -14.99 8.62
C GLY A 24 12.32 -13.82 8.50
N PHE A 25 11.83 -12.60 8.30
CA PHE A 25 12.64 -11.37 8.13
C PHE A 25 12.47 -10.40 9.31
N ALA A 26 12.53 -10.90 10.55
CA ALA A 26 12.36 -10.08 11.75
C ALA A 26 13.39 -8.93 11.89
N GLY A 27 14.52 -9.01 11.17
CA GLY A 27 15.56 -7.96 11.09
C GLY A 27 15.45 -7.04 9.88
N ALA A 28 14.31 -7.00 9.18
CA ALA A 28 14.12 -6.11 8.04
C ALA A 28 14.36 -4.63 8.41
N GLU A 29 15.05 -3.88 7.55
CA GLU A 29 15.26 -2.43 7.69
C GLU A 29 13.89 -1.73 7.68
N ALA A 30 13.58 -0.95 8.71
CA ALA A 30 12.31 -0.22 8.77
C ALA A 30 12.47 1.15 8.08
N ASP A 31 11.75 1.38 6.99
CA ASP A 31 11.79 2.63 6.21
C ASP A 31 10.37 3.17 6.00
N PRO A 32 10.02 4.37 6.53
CA PRO A 32 8.69 4.95 6.39
C PRO A 32 8.33 5.29 4.94
N ALA A 33 9.30 5.35 4.01
CA ALA A 33 9.02 5.54 2.59
C ALA A 33 8.19 4.40 1.97
N TRP A 34 8.11 3.24 2.64
CA TRP A 34 7.25 2.11 2.27
C TRP A 34 5.92 2.07 3.00
N ASN A 35 5.56 3.12 3.75
CA ASN A 35 4.26 3.20 4.41
C ASN A 35 3.13 3.48 3.43
N GLU A 36 1.96 2.91 3.76
CA GLU A 36 0.70 3.30 3.13
C GLU A 36 0.37 4.75 3.46
N PHE A 37 -0.36 5.41 2.56
CA PHE A 37 -0.95 6.72 2.82
C PHE A 37 -1.77 6.73 4.12
N ASP A 38 -1.82 7.89 4.79
CA ASP A 38 -2.58 8.07 6.02
C ASP A 38 -4.07 8.27 5.70
N TYR A 39 -4.82 7.16 5.70
CA TYR A 39 -6.26 7.22 5.42
C TYR A 39 -7.05 8.02 6.45
N LEU A 40 -6.56 8.17 7.69
CA LEU A 40 -7.25 8.98 8.70
C LEU A 40 -7.11 10.46 8.38
N ASP A 41 -5.95 10.89 7.90
CA ASP A 41 -5.76 12.26 7.38
C ASP A 41 -6.67 12.52 6.17
N ILE A 42 -6.71 11.57 5.22
CA ILE A 42 -7.61 11.66 4.05
C ILE A 42 -9.08 11.77 4.47
N ILE A 43 -9.52 10.93 5.42
CA ILE A 43 -10.87 11.02 5.98
C ILE A 43 -11.09 12.34 6.70
N ALA A 44 -10.11 12.86 7.44
CA ALA A 44 -10.24 14.11 8.18
C ALA A 44 -10.52 15.32 7.27
N VAL A 45 -9.91 15.33 6.07
CA VAL A 45 -10.11 16.39 5.08
C VAL A 45 -11.48 16.29 4.42
N ALA A 46 -11.95 15.07 4.10
CA ALA A 46 -13.26 14.86 3.51
C ALA A 46 -14.41 15.05 4.52
N HIS A 47 -14.21 14.55 5.75
CA HIS A 47 -15.16 14.54 6.86
C HIS A 47 -14.50 15.10 8.13
N PRO A 48 -14.50 16.44 8.30
CA PRO A 48 -13.93 17.08 9.48
C PRO A 48 -14.49 16.49 10.78
N GLY A 49 -13.59 16.14 11.70
CA GLY A 49 -13.93 15.51 12.98
C GLY A 49 -13.84 13.98 13.00
N LEU A 50 -13.74 13.32 11.85
CA LEU A 50 -13.61 11.85 11.75
C LEU A 50 -12.16 11.37 11.56
N GLY A 51 -11.18 12.26 11.67
CA GLY A 51 -9.74 12.00 11.46
C GLY A 51 -9.03 11.15 12.52
N ASN A 52 -9.77 10.45 13.38
CA ASN A 52 -9.19 9.55 14.37
C ASN A 52 -10.11 8.36 14.63
N MET A 53 -9.51 7.23 15.03
CA MET A 53 -10.24 5.97 15.24
C MET A 53 -11.39 6.07 16.25
N PRO A 54 -11.24 6.72 17.43
CA PRO A 54 -12.36 6.91 18.35
C PRO A 54 -13.57 7.63 17.75
N ALA A 55 -13.35 8.77 17.08
CA ALA A 55 -14.43 9.54 16.46
C ALA A 55 -15.09 8.78 15.31
N LEU A 56 -14.29 8.15 14.46
CA LEU A 56 -14.78 7.31 13.36
C LEU A 56 -15.62 6.14 13.89
N ARG A 57 -15.18 5.45 14.94
CA ARG A 57 -15.95 4.37 15.59
C ARG A 57 -17.27 4.88 16.16
N ALA A 58 -17.25 6.02 16.86
CA ALA A 58 -18.45 6.61 17.44
C ALA A 58 -19.47 7.01 16.36
N HIS A 59 -19.00 7.57 15.25
CA HIS A 59 -19.85 7.89 14.09
C HIS A 59 -20.50 6.63 13.51
N LEU A 60 -19.69 5.61 13.19
CA LEU A 60 -20.16 4.36 12.58
C LEU A 60 -21.04 3.51 13.50
N ALA A 61 -20.93 3.66 14.82
CA ALA A 61 -21.73 2.89 15.79
C ALA A 61 -23.24 3.17 15.68
N HIS A 62 -23.63 4.31 15.10
CA HIS A 62 -25.03 4.71 14.91
C HIS A 62 -25.59 4.25 13.55
N GLU A 63 -24.76 3.69 12.68
CA GLU A 63 -25.16 3.25 11.34
C GLU A 63 -25.80 1.86 11.40
N PRO A 64 -26.89 1.61 10.64
CA PRO A 64 -27.52 0.29 10.58
C PRO A 64 -26.59 -0.78 9.96
N ALA A 65 -25.63 -0.36 9.13
CA ALA A 65 -24.62 -1.22 8.53
C ALA A 65 -23.21 -0.58 8.62
N PRO A 66 -22.54 -0.64 9.79
CA PRO A 66 -21.31 0.12 10.05
C PRO A 66 -20.17 -0.15 9.06
N MET A 67 -20.04 -1.39 8.57
CA MET A 67 -18.99 -1.73 7.60
C MET A 67 -19.25 -1.16 6.21
N GLN A 68 -20.51 -1.15 5.77
CA GLN A 68 -20.89 -0.57 4.49
C GLN A 68 -20.77 0.95 4.54
N ALA A 69 -21.17 1.56 5.66
CA ALA A 69 -21.00 3.00 5.90
C ALA A 69 -19.52 3.40 5.90
N PHE A 70 -18.66 2.64 6.58
CA PHE A 70 -17.22 2.86 6.55
C PHE A 70 -16.66 2.76 5.12
N GLN A 71 -17.04 1.71 4.39
CA GLN A 71 -16.57 1.51 3.03
C GLN A 71 -16.98 2.67 2.11
N ALA A 72 -18.23 3.14 2.19
CA ALA A 72 -18.70 4.27 1.40
C ALA A 72 -17.95 5.57 1.74
N LEU A 73 -17.78 5.85 3.04
CA LEU A 73 -17.05 7.01 3.54
C LEU A 73 -15.58 6.99 3.11
N TYR A 74 -14.91 5.85 3.28
CA TYR A 74 -13.53 5.65 2.85
C TYR A 74 -13.39 5.79 1.33
N GLU A 75 -14.32 5.20 0.56
CA GLU A 75 -14.27 5.25 -0.89
C GLU A 75 -14.44 6.68 -1.43
N GLU A 76 -15.31 7.47 -0.82
CA GLU A 76 -15.50 8.89 -1.16
C GLU A 76 -14.26 9.72 -0.78
N ALA A 77 -13.75 9.58 0.45
CA ALA A 77 -12.60 10.35 0.91
C ALA A 77 -11.34 10.09 0.06
N VAL A 78 -11.06 8.82 -0.24
CA VAL A 78 -9.93 8.43 -1.09
C VAL A 78 -10.13 8.89 -2.54
N ALA A 79 -11.35 8.86 -3.09
CA ALA A 79 -11.61 9.40 -4.42
C ALA A 79 -11.27 10.90 -4.47
N ARG A 80 -11.66 11.64 -3.44
CA ARG A 80 -11.38 13.07 -3.32
C ARG A 80 -9.89 13.38 -3.19
N TRP A 81 -9.15 12.55 -2.47
CA TRP A 81 -7.68 12.66 -2.37
C TRP A 81 -6.98 12.36 -3.69
N MET A 82 -7.49 11.42 -4.49
CA MET A 82 -6.87 11.06 -5.78
C MET A 82 -6.92 12.19 -6.82
N GLU A 83 -7.99 12.98 -6.80
CA GLU A 83 -8.24 14.11 -7.70
C GLU A 83 -7.76 15.45 -7.12
N ALA A 84 -7.13 15.45 -5.94
CA ALA A 84 -6.68 16.68 -5.30
C ALA A 84 -5.35 17.18 -5.88
N ASP A 85 -5.36 18.43 -6.36
CA ASP A 85 -4.18 19.10 -6.94
C ASP A 85 -3.34 19.90 -5.90
N GLY A 86 -3.61 19.74 -4.60
CA GLY A 86 -3.09 20.65 -3.58
C GLY A 86 -2.65 20.03 -2.24
N ASN A 87 -2.19 20.90 -1.34
CA ASN A 87 -1.57 20.57 -0.04
C ASN A 87 -2.58 20.54 1.12
N SER A 88 -3.84 20.20 0.85
CA SER A 88 -4.87 20.10 1.91
C SER A 88 -4.68 18.89 2.82
N TYR A 89 -3.83 17.95 2.41
CA TYR A 89 -3.50 16.72 3.10
C TYR A 89 -2.08 16.80 3.64
N ARG A 90 -1.78 16.09 4.72
CA ARG A 90 -0.41 15.95 5.23
C ARG A 90 0.54 15.37 4.18
N GLU A 91 0.00 14.47 3.36
CA GLU A 91 0.68 13.93 2.19
C GLU A 91 -0.31 13.97 1.01
N SER A 92 0.02 14.78 -0.01
CA SER A 92 -0.76 14.77 -1.25
C SER A 92 -0.54 13.46 -2.00
N ARG A 93 -1.46 13.10 -2.90
CA ARG A 93 -1.31 11.93 -3.78
C ARG A 93 0.00 11.98 -4.57
N ARG A 94 0.35 13.16 -5.10
CA ARG A 94 1.58 13.34 -5.87
C ARG A 94 2.82 13.09 -5.01
N ASP A 95 2.82 13.58 -3.77
CA ASP A 95 3.95 13.39 -2.85
C ASP A 95 4.05 11.92 -2.40
N PHE A 96 2.91 11.25 -2.18
CA PHE A 96 2.87 9.80 -1.91
C PHE A 96 3.51 8.99 -3.05
N VAL A 97 3.11 9.25 -4.30
CA VAL A 97 3.67 8.58 -5.48
C VAL A 97 5.17 8.85 -5.58
N THR A 98 5.59 10.12 -5.47
CA THR A 98 7.00 10.53 -5.55
C THR A 98 7.85 9.85 -4.48
N ARG A 99 7.35 9.78 -3.23
CA ARG A 99 8.03 9.11 -2.11
C ARG A 99 8.23 7.62 -2.40
N VAL A 100 7.20 6.95 -2.89
CA VAL A 100 7.20 5.51 -3.15
C VAL A 100 8.09 5.16 -4.35
N GLU A 101 8.04 5.93 -5.43
CA GLU A 101 8.95 5.76 -6.59
C GLU A 101 10.42 5.94 -6.18
N GLY A 102 10.72 6.99 -5.41
CA GLY A 102 12.07 7.19 -4.87
C GLY A 102 12.52 6.07 -3.92
N ALA A 103 11.59 5.43 -3.21
CA ALA A 103 11.90 4.26 -2.38
C ALA A 103 12.29 3.05 -3.24
N LEU A 104 11.58 2.80 -4.34
CA LEU A 104 11.91 1.75 -5.31
C LEU A 104 13.29 1.99 -5.93
N GLU A 105 13.61 3.21 -6.34
CA GLU A 105 14.93 3.56 -6.89
C GLU A 105 16.07 3.25 -5.92
N ARG A 106 15.93 3.67 -4.65
CA ARG A 106 16.93 3.40 -3.60
C ARG A 106 17.08 1.91 -3.34
N ALA A 107 15.98 1.16 -3.30
CA ALA A 107 16.04 -0.28 -3.06
C ALA A 107 16.72 -1.01 -4.23
N SER A 108 16.36 -0.64 -5.46
CA SER A 108 16.91 -1.22 -6.69
C SER A 108 18.43 -1.02 -6.83
N GLY A 109 18.98 0.03 -6.22
CA GLY A 109 20.41 0.34 -6.26
C GLY A 109 21.30 -0.52 -5.34
N LYS A 110 20.72 -1.25 -4.38
CA LYS A 110 21.46 -2.07 -3.39
C LYS A 110 21.58 -3.56 -3.77
N GLY A 111 20.81 -4.02 -4.76
CA GLY A 111 20.69 -5.43 -5.15
C GLY A 111 19.27 -5.96 -4.99
N ASP A 112 19.13 -7.28 -4.89
CA ASP A 112 17.83 -7.92 -4.67
C ASP A 112 17.27 -7.57 -3.27
N ALA A 113 16.01 -7.14 -3.22
CA ALA A 113 15.35 -6.74 -1.98
C ALA A 113 13.99 -7.44 -1.82
N VAL A 114 13.65 -7.80 -0.58
CA VAL A 114 12.29 -8.20 -0.19
C VAL A 114 11.66 -7.07 0.60
N VAL A 115 10.53 -6.54 0.10
CA VAL A 115 9.88 -5.37 0.70
C VAL A 115 8.50 -5.74 1.24
N PHE A 116 8.27 -5.47 2.52
CA PHE A 116 7.00 -5.66 3.21
C PHE A 116 6.25 -4.32 3.28
N THR A 117 5.22 -4.17 2.45
CA THR A 117 4.45 -2.92 2.29
C THR A 117 2.94 -3.16 2.14
N SER A 118 2.17 -2.15 1.73
CA SER A 118 0.71 -2.23 1.53
C SER A 118 0.32 -2.15 0.04
N GLY A 119 -0.94 -2.47 -0.24
CA GLY A 119 -1.49 -2.45 -1.60
C GLY A 119 -1.47 -1.08 -2.29
N GLY A 120 -1.63 0.04 -1.57
CA GLY A 120 -1.63 1.36 -2.20
C GLY A 120 -0.24 1.71 -2.74
N VAL A 121 0.81 1.37 -1.99
CA VAL A 121 2.21 1.46 -2.42
C VAL A 121 2.46 0.59 -3.65
N ILE A 122 2.04 -0.69 -3.62
CA ILE A 122 2.18 -1.62 -4.74
C ILE A 122 1.46 -1.08 -5.99
N SER A 123 0.22 -0.62 -5.83
CA SER A 123 -0.59 -0.10 -6.95
C SER A 123 -0.01 1.17 -7.55
N ALA A 124 0.60 2.04 -6.73
CA ALA A 124 1.23 3.26 -7.20
C ALA A 124 2.47 2.94 -8.04
N LEU A 125 3.32 2.02 -7.58
CA LEU A 125 4.46 1.55 -8.35
C LEU A 125 4.03 0.90 -9.66
N VAL A 126 3.07 -0.02 -9.62
CA VAL A 126 2.56 -0.69 -10.83
C VAL A 126 1.99 0.31 -11.81
N ALA A 127 1.29 1.34 -11.33
CA ALA A 127 0.75 2.38 -12.18
C ALA A 127 1.85 3.20 -12.87
N GLY A 128 2.91 3.59 -12.14
CA GLY A 128 4.06 4.26 -12.74
C GLY A 128 4.80 3.40 -13.76
N LEU A 129 4.96 2.09 -13.49
CA LEU A 129 5.66 1.16 -14.40
C LEU A 129 4.91 0.84 -15.69
N LEU A 130 3.58 1.00 -15.69
CA LEU A 130 2.70 0.64 -16.81
C LEU A 130 1.96 1.85 -17.40
N ASP A 131 2.38 3.07 -17.04
CA ASP A 131 1.76 4.33 -17.47
C ASP A 131 0.24 4.38 -17.24
N LEU A 132 -0.22 3.85 -16.09
CA LEU A 132 -1.64 3.75 -15.76
C LEU A 132 -2.17 5.02 -15.11
N THR A 133 -3.46 5.24 -15.30
CA THR A 133 -4.19 6.34 -14.65
C THR A 133 -4.36 6.09 -13.13
N PRO A 134 -4.61 7.14 -12.34
CA PRO A 134 -4.86 7.00 -10.90
C PRO A 134 -6.05 6.09 -10.61
N ALA A 135 -7.09 6.21 -11.43
CA ALA A 135 -8.28 5.35 -11.34
C ALA A 135 -7.96 3.88 -11.60
N ALA A 136 -7.04 3.57 -12.52
CA ALA A 136 -6.58 2.21 -12.77
C ALA A 136 -5.74 1.68 -11.59
N ALA A 137 -4.85 2.50 -11.03
CA ALA A 137 -4.11 2.16 -9.81
C ALA A 137 -5.06 1.76 -8.67
N ARG A 138 -6.13 2.54 -8.47
CA ARG A 138 -7.15 2.24 -7.47
C ARG A 138 -7.86 0.90 -7.71
N ARG A 139 -8.21 0.59 -8.95
CA ARG A 139 -8.84 -0.70 -9.29
C ARG A 139 -7.91 -1.87 -8.97
N ILE A 140 -6.60 -1.69 -9.16
CA ILE A 140 -5.59 -2.68 -8.77
C ILE A 140 -5.56 -2.84 -7.25
N ASP A 141 -5.39 -1.76 -6.47
CA ASP A 141 -5.33 -1.82 -5.00
C ASP A 141 -6.53 -2.58 -4.38
N ARG A 142 -7.74 -2.35 -4.91
CA ARG A 142 -8.98 -3.00 -4.44
C ARG A 142 -9.01 -4.52 -4.61
N VAL A 143 -8.22 -5.08 -5.53
CA VAL A 143 -8.22 -6.52 -5.82
C VAL A 143 -6.96 -7.23 -5.32
N LEU A 144 -6.02 -6.50 -4.72
CA LEU A 144 -4.83 -7.12 -4.14
C LEU A 144 -5.19 -7.97 -2.92
N VAL A 145 -4.77 -9.22 -2.95
CA VAL A 145 -4.85 -10.16 -1.84
C VAL A 145 -3.71 -9.87 -0.86
N ASN A 146 -4.00 -9.99 0.44
CA ASN A 146 -2.97 -9.89 1.49
C ASN A 146 -1.90 -10.97 1.31
N ALA A 147 -0.66 -10.64 1.65
CA ALA A 147 0.50 -11.52 1.47
C ALA A 147 0.77 -11.98 0.02
N GLY A 148 0.08 -11.44 -0.99
CA GLY A 148 0.44 -11.65 -2.39
C GLY A 148 1.80 -11.05 -2.72
N ILE A 149 2.54 -11.70 -3.62
CA ILE A 149 3.89 -11.29 -3.99
C ILE A 149 3.85 -10.54 -5.34
N THR A 150 4.37 -9.32 -5.35
CA THR A 150 4.61 -8.55 -6.58
C THR A 150 6.11 -8.54 -6.85
N THR A 151 6.49 -8.88 -8.08
CA THR A 151 7.89 -8.95 -8.50
C THR A 151 8.17 -7.87 -9.53
N ILE A 152 9.14 -7.01 -9.23
CA ILE A 152 9.67 -5.99 -10.12
C ILE A 152 11.14 -6.36 -10.41
N THR A 153 11.51 -6.42 -11.68
CA THR A 153 12.90 -6.63 -12.09
C THR A 153 13.54 -5.30 -12.43
N THR A 154 14.81 -5.13 -12.09
CA THR A 154 15.57 -3.91 -12.39
C THR A 154 16.73 -4.25 -13.31
N GLY A 155 16.94 -3.43 -14.34
CA GLY A 155 18.00 -3.66 -15.32
C GLY A 155 18.35 -2.38 -16.07
N ARG A 156 19.09 -2.51 -17.18
CA ARG A 156 19.57 -1.35 -17.97
C ARG A 156 18.45 -0.43 -18.49
N ARG A 157 17.21 -0.94 -18.59
CA ARG A 157 16.04 -0.19 -19.06
C ARG A 157 15.18 0.39 -17.92
N GLY A 158 15.67 0.33 -16.69
CA GLY A 158 14.91 0.68 -15.49
C GLY A 158 14.10 -0.49 -14.93
N PRO A 159 13.28 -0.23 -13.90
CA PRO A 159 12.41 -1.23 -13.31
C PRO A 159 11.29 -1.67 -14.27
N GLN A 160 10.88 -2.93 -14.20
CA GLN A 160 9.83 -3.53 -15.02
C GLN A 160 8.98 -4.47 -14.16
N LEU A 161 7.66 -4.44 -14.34
CA LEU A 161 6.77 -5.37 -13.65
C LEU A 161 6.92 -6.78 -14.27
N LEU A 162 7.26 -7.77 -13.44
CA LEU A 162 7.33 -9.17 -13.85
C LEU A 162 6.08 -9.96 -13.45
N ALA A 163 5.59 -9.74 -12.23
CA ALA A 163 4.42 -10.43 -11.69
C ALA A 163 3.69 -9.52 -10.71
N LEU A 164 2.36 -9.57 -10.71
CA LEU A 164 1.50 -8.79 -9.81
C LEU A 164 0.70 -9.75 -8.92
N ASN A 165 0.79 -9.56 -7.60
CA ASN A 165 -0.04 -10.24 -6.59
C ASN A 165 -0.10 -11.77 -6.73
N ALA A 166 1.04 -12.40 -7.02
CA ALA A 166 1.16 -13.85 -7.09
C ALA A 166 0.84 -14.49 -5.74
N GLN A 167 -0.10 -15.44 -5.75
CA GLN A 167 -0.70 -16.02 -4.54
C GLN A 167 -0.58 -17.55 -4.45
N THR A 168 0.20 -18.18 -5.34
CA THR A 168 0.31 -19.66 -5.41
C THR A 168 0.69 -20.27 -4.05
N HIS A 169 1.58 -19.61 -3.30
CA HIS A 169 2.00 -20.02 -1.96
C HIS A 169 0.91 -19.93 -0.87
N LEU A 170 -0.22 -19.24 -1.13
CA LEU A 170 -1.36 -19.15 -0.21
C LEU A 170 -2.52 -20.06 -0.62
N GLN A 171 -2.60 -20.39 -1.91
CA GLN A 171 -3.68 -21.21 -2.47
C GLN A 171 -3.62 -22.65 -1.98
N GLU A 172 -2.41 -23.20 -1.85
CA GLU A 172 -2.20 -24.59 -1.39
C GLU A 172 -2.66 -24.79 0.05
N ASP A 173 -2.67 -23.73 0.87
CA ASP A 173 -2.99 -23.79 2.30
C ASP A 173 -4.34 -23.14 2.67
N GLY A 174 -5.10 -22.62 1.69
CA GLY A 174 -6.42 -22.03 1.93
C GLY A 174 -6.41 -20.68 2.68
N PHE A 175 -5.29 -19.97 2.68
CA PHE A 175 -5.10 -18.71 3.44
C PHE A 175 -5.37 -17.42 2.63
N VAL A 176 -5.99 -17.53 1.46
CA VAL A 176 -6.30 -16.37 0.60
C VAL A 176 -7.30 -15.45 1.32
N THR A 177 -6.87 -14.23 1.64
CA THR A 177 -7.72 -13.19 2.23
C THR A 177 -7.63 -11.88 1.44
N PHE A 178 -8.77 -11.25 1.20
CA PHE A 178 -8.85 -9.97 0.49
C PHE A 178 -8.68 -8.80 1.45
N ARG A 179 -8.30 -7.66 0.88
CA ARG A 179 -8.14 -6.40 1.60
C ARG A 179 -9.47 -5.72 1.89
#